data_AF-A0A9W6YZM9-F1
#
_entry.id   AF-A0A9W6YZM9-F1
#
_cell.length_a   1.000
_cell.length_b   1.000
_cell.length_c   1.000
_cell.angle_alpha   90.00
_cell.angle_beta   90.00
_cell.angle_gamma   90.00
#
_symmetry.space_group_name_H-M   'P 1'
#
loop_
_entity.id
_entity.type
_entity.pdbx_description
1 polymer ?
#
loop_
_entity_poly.entity_id
_entity_poly.type
_entity_poly.pdbx_seq_one_letter_code
_entity_poly.pdbx_strand_id
1 'polypeptide(L)' 'MAPYTAGLKYATGAHFGSFTPKAVLAYTPVLSAWGAAAFAGIFVFTENWPLFQDTFFKKVPVLGDHWVKEIDPQDVPN' A
#
# COMPACT_ATOMS: atom_id res chain seq x y z
N MET A 1 -48.24 -29.99 13.77
CA MET A 1 -46.96 -30.72 13.91
C MET A 1 -45.87 -29.84 13.33
N ALA A 2 -44.99 -29.30 14.17
CA ALA A 2 -43.88 -28.45 13.74
C ALA A 2 -42.73 -29.31 13.23
N PRO A 3 -42.07 -28.96 12.10
CA PRO A 3 -40.96 -29.77 11.60
C PRO A 3 -39.76 -29.64 12.54
N TYR A 4 -39.37 -30.78 13.13
CA TYR A 4 -38.15 -30.94 13.88
C TYR A 4 -36.98 -30.75 12.91
N THR A 5 -36.18 -29.70 13.07
CA THR A 5 -34.96 -29.56 12.25
C THR A 5 -33.90 -30.50 12.81
N ALA A 6 -33.86 -31.71 12.26
CA ALA A 6 -32.89 -32.73 12.61
C ALA A 6 -31.47 -32.29 12.24
N GLY A 7 -30.70 -31.94 13.28
CA GLY A 7 -29.24 -31.90 13.26
C GLY A 7 -28.63 -30.58 12.78
N LEU A 8 -27.82 -29.96 13.63
CA LEU A 8 -26.97 -28.85 13.23
C LEU A 8 -25.90 -29.36 12.25
N LYS A 9 -25.98 -28.92 11.00
CA LYS A 9 -24.98 -29.23 9.96
C LYS A 9 -23.80 -28.28 10.14
N TYR A 10 -22.75 -28.75 10.81
CA TYR A 10 -21.47 -28.04 10.86
C TYR A 10 -20.61 -28.45 9.67
N ALA A 11 -20.02 -27.45 8.99
CA ALA A 11 -18.95 -27.67 8.04
C ALA A 11 -17.66 -27.14 8.67
N THR A 12 -16.64 -27.99 8.79
CA THR A 12 -15.31 -27.56 9.24
C THR A 12 -14.71 -26.70 8.15
N GLY A 13 -14.74 -25.37 8.33
CA GLY A 13 -14.14 -24.45 7.38
C GLY A 13 -12.63 -24.64 7.30
N ALA A 14 -12.05 -24.51 6.10
CA ALA A 14 -10.60 -24.52 5.92
C ALA A 14 -9.98 -23.40 6.77
N HIS A 15 -9.07 -23.76 7.67
CA HIS A 15 -8.34 -22.83 8.52
C HIS A 15 -6.93 -23.35 8.73
N PHE A 16 -5.97 -22.44 8.86
CA PHE A 16 -4.59 -22.76 9.21
C PHE A 16 -4.28 -22.13 10.56
N GLY A 17 -4.42 -22.90 11.64
CA GLY A 17 -4.38 -22.38 13.00
C GLY A 17 -5.42 -21.27 13.21
N SER A 18 -4.97 -20.09 13.67
CA SER A 18 -5.83 -18.92 13.86
C SER A 18 -6.18 -18.16 12.56
N PHE A 19 -5.61 -18.53 11.42
CA PHE A 19 -5.89 -17.89 10.13
C PHE A 19 -7.03 -18.60 9.40
N THR A 20 -8.18 -17.92 9.31
CA THR A 20 -9.32 -18.35 8.49
C THR A 20 -9.42 -17.45 7.24
N PRO A 21 -9.84 -17.98 6.08
CA PRO A 21 -10.07 -17.17 4.87
C PRO A 21 -11.03 -16.00 5.12
N LYS A 22 -12.04 -16.20 5.97
CA LYS A 22 -12.98 -15.16 6.39
C LYS A 22 -12.29 -14.04 7.17
N ALA A 23 -11.37 -14.37 8.08
CA ALA A 23 -10.59 -13.36 8.79
C ALA A 23 -9.67 -12.59 7.85
N VAL A 24 -8.98 -13.27 6.92
CA VAL A 24 -8.11 -12.60 5.94
C VAL A 24 -8.90 -11.59 5.11
N LEU A 25 -10.06 -11.97 4.58
CA LEU A 25 -10.92 -11.05 3.82
C LEU A 25 -11.42 -9.89 4.69
N ALA A 26 -11.77 -10.14 5.95
CA ALA A 26 -12.20 -9.09 6.87
C ALA A 26 -11.09 -8.07 7.20
N TYR A 27 -9.83 -8.51 7.28
CA TYR A 27 -8.69 -7.64 7.57
C TYR A 27 -8.04 -7.03 6.33
N THR A 28 -8.36 -7.53 5.13
CA THR A 28 -7.83 -7.01 3.86
C THR A 28 -7.97 -5.48 3.71
N PRO A 29 -9.14 -4.85 3.95
CA PRO A 29 -9.28 -3.40 3.76
C PRO A 29 -8.47 -2.56 4.76
N VAL A 30 -8.31 -3.03 6.01
CA VAL A 30 -7.49 -2.30 6.99
C VAL A 30 -6.00 -2.47 6.68
N LEU A 31 -5.58 -3.68 6.30
CA LEU A 31 -4.20 -3.95 5.88
C LEU A 31 -3.82 -3.18 4.60
N SER A 32 -4.74 -3.03 3.65
CA SER A 32 -4.48 -2.22 2.46
C SER A 32 -4.32 -0.75 2.80
N ALA A 33 -5.11 -0.22 3.73
CA ALA A 33 -4.94 1.15 4.22
C ALA A 33 -3.57 1.35 4.90
N TRP A 34 -3.15 0.41 5.76
CA TRP A 34 -1.81 0.44 6.36
C TRP A 34 -0.69 0.29 5.31
N GLY A 35 -0.88 -0.58 4.32
CA GLY A 35 0.06 -0.73 3.20
C GLY A 35 0.20 0.57 2.41
N ALA A 36 -0.91 1.24 2.11
CA ALA A 36 -0.91 2.54 1.44
C ALA A 36 -0.22 3.62 2.29
N ALA A 37 -0.48 3.65 3.60
CA ALA A 37 0.16 4.59 4.52
C ALA A 37 1.68 4.35 4.63
N ALA A 38 2.10 3.09 4.72
CA ALA A 38 3.51 2.72 4.72
C ALA A 38 4.19 3.09 3.39
N PHE A 39 3.51 2.85 2.26
CA PHE A 39 4.00 3.21 0.93
C PHE A 39 4.14 4.74 0.76
N ALA A 40 3.17 5.51 1.26
CA ALA A 40 3.27 6.96 1.35
C ALA A 40 4.46 7.40 2.24
N GLY A 41 4.68 6.72 3.36
CA GLY A 41 5.83 6.95 4.23
C GLY A 41 7.17 6.71 3.53
N ILE A 42 7.28 5.68 2.69
CA ILE A 42 8.49 5.43 1.88
C ILE A 42 8.82 6.65 1.03
N PHE A 43 7.85 7.26 0.37
CA PHE A 43 8.09 8.47 -0.42
C PHE A 43 8.61 9.64 0.41
N VAL A 44 8.17 9.80 1.67
CA VAL A 44 8.70 10.83 2.56
C VAL A 44 10.17 10.54 2.89
N PHE A 45 10.53 9.29 3.17
CA PHE A 45 11.93 8.94 3.47
C PHE A 45 12.84 8.93 2.25
N THR A 46 12.31 8.66 1.05
CA THR A 46 13.09 8.63 -0.21
C THR A 46 13.08 9.94 -0.97
N GLU A 47 12.55 11.02 -0.39
CA GLU A 47 12.44 12.33 -1.03
C GLU A 47 13.79 12.86 -1.57
N ASN A 48 14.90 12.60 -0.86
CA ASN A 48 16.23 13.07 -1.27
C ASN A 48 17.01 12.06 -2.16
N TRP A 49 16.38 10.96 -2.57
CA TRP A 49 17.03 9.95 -3.41
C TRP A 49 16.89 10.33 -4.90
N PRO A 50 17.99 10.58 -5.63
CA PRO A 50 17.92 11.14 -6.99
C PRO A 50 17.16 10.25 -7.99
N LEU A 51 17.37 8.93 -7.94
CA LEU A 51 16.61 7.97 -8.76
C LEU A 51 15.08 8.01 -8.49
N PHE A 52 14.65 8.19 -7.24
CA PHE A 52 13.23 8.29 -6.90
C PHE A 52 12.63 9.63 -7.34
N GLN A 53 13.42 10.71 -7.28
CA GLN A 53 13.04 12.02 -7.82
C GLN A 53 12.75 11.95 -9.31
N ASP A 54 13.64 11.33 -10.10
CA ASP A 54 13.46 11.21 -11.55
C ASP A 54 12.31 10.29 -11.95
N THR A 55 12.10 9.21 -11.20
CA THR A 55 11.12 8.17 -11.57
C THR A 55 9.70 8.49 -11.11
N PHE A 56 9.54 9.06 -9.92
CA PHE A 56 8.24 9.28 -9.27
C PHE A 56 7.94 10.77 -9.02
N PHE A 57 8.84 11.51 -8.35
CA PHE A 57 8.49 12.86 -7.85
C PHE A 57 8.38 13.91 -8.96
N LYS A 58 9.28 13.92 -9.95
CA LYS A 58 9.24 14.87 -11.08
C LYS A 58 8.03 14.69 -12.01
N LYS A 59 7.35 13.55 -11.94
CA LYS A 59 6.12 13.29 -12.74
C LYS A 59 4.85 13.80 -12.07
N VAL A 60 4.94 14.30 -10.84
CA VAL A 60 3.78 14.87 -10.13
C VAL A 60 3.51 16.27 -10.69
N PRO A 61 2.35 16.51 -11.35
CA PRO A 61 2.12 17.71 -12.17
C PRO A 61 2.04 19.05 -11.42
N VAL A 62 2.07 19.04 -10.07
CA VAL A 62 2.02 20.25 -9.24
C VAL A 62 3.26 20.44 -8.37
N LEU A 63 3.94 19.34 -8.01
CA LEU A 63 5.09 19.40 -7.10
C LEU A 63 6.41 19.08 -7.83
N GLY A 64 6.37 18.49 -9.04
CA GLY A 64 7.54 17.97 -9.74
C GLY A 64 8.65 18.99 -9.99
N ASP A 65 8.28 20.26 -10.21
CA ASP A 65 9.22 21.37 -10.43
C ASP A 65 10.09 21.68 -9.21
N HIS A 66 9.67 21.27 -7.99
CA HIS A 66 10.46 21.44 -6.78
C HIS A 66 11.78 20.65 -6.81
N TRP A 67 11.80 19.51 -7.50
CA TRP A 67 12.98 18.63 -7.58
C TRP A 67 13.78 18.80 -8.87
N VAL A 68 13.39 19.73 -9.75
CA VAL A 68 14.15 20.09 -10.95
C VAL A 68 15.13 21.19 -10.57
N LYS A 69 16.38 20.82 -10.33
CA LYS A 69 17.48 21.79 -10.21
C LYS A 69 17.78 22.38 -11.58
N GLU A 70 17.20 23.54 -11.86
CA GLU A 70 17.54 24.37 -13.01
C GLU A 70 18.86 25.11 -12.69
N ILE A 71 19.98 24.41 -12.82
CA ILE A 71 21.32 25.01 -12.71
C ILE A 71 21.74 25.35 -14.14
N ASP A 72 22.11 26.61 -14.37
CA ASP A 72 22.67 27.03 -15.66
C ASP A 72 23.95 26.22 -15.93
N PRO A 73 24.08 25.55 -17.10
CA PRO A 73 25.28 24.80 -17.47
C PRO A 73 26.59 25.59 -17.39
N GLN A 74 26.54 26.92 -17.32
CA GLN A 74 27.70 27.80 -17.14
C GLN A 74 28.23 27.86 -15.69
N ASP A 75 27.42 27.51 -14.68
CA ASP A 75 27.75 27.63 -13.25
C ASP A 75 28.28 26.32 -12.62
N VAL A 76 28.36 25.25 -13.41
CA VAL A 76 28.91 23.94 -12.99
C VAL A 76 30.37 23.83 -13.43
N PRO A 77 31.34 23.79 -12.50
CA PRO A 77 32.72 23.48 -12.85
C PRO A 77 32.77 21.98 -13.16
N ASN A 78 33.07 21.65 -14.43
CA ASN A 78 33.28 20.28 -14.89
C ASN A 78 34.63 19.74 -14.42
#